data_AF-A0AA40UVM9-F1
#
_entry.id   AF-A0AA40UVM9-F1
#
_cell.length_a   1.000
_cell.length_b   1.000
_cell.length_c   1.000
_cell.angle_alpha   90.00
_cell.angle_beta   90.00
_cell.angle_gamma   90.00
#
_symmetry.space_group_name_H-M   'P 1'
#
loop_
_entity.id
_entity.type
_entity.pdbx_description
1 polymer ?
#
loop_
_entity_poly.entity_id
_entity_poly.type
_entity_poly.pdbx_seq_one_letter_code
_entity_poly.pdbx_strand_id
1 'polypeptide(L)'
;MSRSGYSDDCENVELWRTAVRNAIRGKRGQAMLRDLAAALDAMPEKRLITAELQDAEGDFCTLGVLGNVRGLDLKSIDPEDRDAVAAAFNIAPALAAEIVFENDENGDHWNYALGKRIFETPEERWTRMREWVESNLNGANR
;
A
#
# COMPACT_ATOMS: atom_id res chain seq x y z
N MET A 1 6.46 16.60 0.82
CA MET A 1 6.71 15.26 1.40
C MET A 1 5.67 14.34 0.79
N SER A 2 6.04 13.13 0.42
CA SER A 2 5.07 12.13 -0.06
C SER A 2 4.17 11.67 1.09
N ARG A 3 3.02 11.09 0.74
CA ARG A 3 2.07 10.47 1.67
C ARG A 3 2.68 9.34 2.51
N SER A 4 3.72 8.69 1.98
CA SER A 4 4.51 7.70 2.72
C SER A 4 5.39 8.32 3.81
N GLY A 5 5.68 9.62 3.70
CA GLY A 5 6.51 10.38 4.63
C GLY A 5 8.02 10.15 4.49
N TYR A 6 8.52 9.67 3.34
CA TYR A 6 9.94 9.28 3.16
C TYR A 6 10.63 9.90 1.92
N SER A 7 11.96 10.05 2.00
CA SER A 7 12.89 10.14 0.86
C SER A 7 14.13 9.28 1.13
N ASP A 8 14.79 8.75 0.09
CA ASP A 8 16.00 7.90 0.21
C ASP A 8 17.23 8.57 0.86
N ASP A 9 17.10 9.83 1.27
CA ASP A 9 18.14 10.62 1.95
C ASP A 9 18.05 10.55 3.49
N CYS A 10 17.19 9.68 4.04
CA CYS A 10 16.93 9.63 5.48
C CYS A 10 17.99 8.84 6.27
N GLU A 11 18.46 9.36 7.41
CA GLU A 11 19.26 8.61 8.38
C GLU A 11 18.46 7.39 8.92
N ASN A 12 19.14 6.27 9.21
CA ASN A 12 18.56 5.06 9.82
C ASN A 12 17.63 4.19 8.94
N VAL A 13 17.78 4.19 7.62
CA VAL A 13 17.02 3.32 6.69
C VAL A 13 16.95 1.85 7.14
N GLU A 14 18.05 1.30 7.67
CA GLU A 14 18.10 -0.09 8.13
C GLU A 14 17.19 -0.39 9.33
N LEU A 15 17.05 0.56 10.26
CA LEU A 15 16.12 0.43 11.39
C LEU A 15 14.68 0.48 10.90
N TRP A 16 14.39 1.37 9.94
CA TRP A 16 13.07 1.45 9.32
C TRP A 16 12.70 0.17 8.58
N ARG A 17 13.58 -0.33 7.69
CA ARG A 17 13.35 -1.59 6.97
C ARG A 17 13.17 -2.77 7.92
N THR A 18 13.85 -2.75 9.07
CA THR A 18 13.65 -3.74 10.13
C THR A 18 12.27 -3.60 10.79
N ALA A 19 11.81 -2.38 11.08
CA ALA A 19 10.47 -2.12 11.60
C ALA A 19 9.36 -2.59 10.65
N VAL A 20 9.49 -2.27 9.35
CA VAL A 20 8.58 -2.74 8.29
C VAL A 20 8.55 -4.27 8.26
N ARG A 21 9.72 -4.92 8.21
CA ARG A 21 9.83 -6.39 8.17
C ARG A 21 9.16 -7.04 9.38
N ASN A 22 9.35 -6.49 10.58
CA ASN A 22 8.72 -6.97 11.79
C ASN A 22 7.20 -6.76 11.79
N ALA A 23 6.73 -5.63 11.28
CA ALA A 23 5.31 -5.34 11.15
C ALA A 23 4.61 -6.29 10.18
N ILE A 24 5.22 -6.56 9.01
CA ILE A 24 4.74 -7.52 8.01
C ILE A 24 4.65 -8.92 8.61
N ARG A 25 5.70 -9.39 9.29
CA ARG A 25 5.77 -10.75 9.86
C ARG A 25 4.89 -10.95 11.10
N GLY A 26 4.50 -9.86 11.76
CA GLY A 26 3.67 -9.88 12.96
C GLY A 26 2.26 -10.43 12.70
N LYS A 27 1.60 -10.92 13.76
CA LYS A 27 0.25 -11.51 13.67
C LYS A 27 -0.77 -10.56 13.03
N ARG A 28 -0.76 -9.27 13.43
CA ARG A 28 -1.65 -8.22 12.89
C ARG A 28 -1.37 -7.95 11.41
N GLY A 29 -0.09 -7.83 11.02
CA GLY A 29 0.31 -7.62 9.64
C GLY A 29 -0.09 -8.79 8.74
N GLN A 30 0.19 -10.02 9.16
CA GLN A 30 -0.21 -11.22 8.40
C GLN A 30 -1.73 -11.39 8.30
N ALA A 31 -2.49 -11.07 9.35
CA ALA A 31 -3.95 -11.08 9.28
C ALA A 31 -4.45 -10.04 8.26
N MET A 32 -3.94 -8.81 8.34
CA MET A 32 -4.27 -7.74 7.41
C MET A 32 -3.91 -8.09 5.95
N LEU A 33 -2.74 -8.67 5.69
CA LEU A 33 -2.33 -9.05 4.33
C LEU A 33 -3.25 -10.12 3.72
N ARG A 34 -3.78 -11.05 4.53
CA ARG A 34 -4.77 -12.03 4.05
C ARG A 34 -6.10 -11.38 3.72
N ASP A 35 -6.57 -10.49 4.59
CA ASP A 35 -7.79 -9.72 4.33
C ASP A 35 -7.63 -8.86 3.08
N LEU A 36 -6.46 -8.23 2.91
CA LEU A 36 -6.14 -7.39 1.76
C LEU A 36 -6.09 -8.20 0.47
N ALA A 37 -5.47 -9.38 0.48
CA ALA A 37 -5.47 -10.28 -0.68
C ALA A 37 -6.90 -10.63 -1.10
N ALA A 38 -7.74 -11.04 -0.15
CA ALA A 38 -9.15 -11.35 -0.41
C ALA A 38 -9.93 -10.12 -0.92
N ALA A 39 -9.65 -8.94 -0.37
CA ALA A 39 -10.30 -7.70 -0.79
C ALA A 39 -9.90 -7.28 -2.22
N LEU A 40 -8.61 -7.39 -2.56
CA LEU A 40 -8.10 -7.12 -3.91
C LEU A 40 -8.66 -8.11 -4.93
N ASP A 41 -8.75 -9.40 -4.58
CA ASP A 41 -9.30 -10.46 -5.45
C ASP A 41 -10.81 -10.29 -5.67
N ALA A 42 -11.54 -9.69 -4.72
CA ALA A 42 -12.97 -9.43 -4.78
C ALA A 42 -13.35 -8.14 -5.55
N MET A 43 -12.38 -7.32 -5.97
CA MET A 43 -12.66 -6.09 -6.70
C MET A 43 -13.34 -6.38 -8.05
N PRO A 44 -14.46 -5.71 -8.38
CA PRO A 44 -15.11 -5.89 -9.68
C PRO A 44 -14.24 -5.36 -10.82
N GLU A 45 -13.56 -4.23 -10.58
CA GLU A 45 -12.58 -3.65 -11.49
C GLU A 45 -11.20 -3.66 -10.82
N LYS A 46 -10.22 -4.27 -11.49
CA LYS A 46 -8.87 -4.46 -10.98
C LYS A 46 -8.00 -3.23 -11.24
N ARG A 47 -8.32 -2.14 -10.55
CA ARG A 47 -7.73 -0.82 -10.74
C ARG A 47 -7.47 -0.21 -9.37
N LEU A 48 -6.32 0.44 -9.18
CA LEU A 48 -6.01 1.15 -7.94
C LEU A 48 -5.63 2.59 -8.23
N ILE A 49 -6.13 3.53 -7.45
CA ILE A 49 -5.71 4.94 -7.49
C ILE A 49 -4.54 5.21 -6.54
N THR A 50 -4.01 6.42 -6.61
CA THR A 50 -2.91 6.93 -5.76
C THR A 50 -3.37 8.14 -4.97
N ALA A 51 -2.61 8.58 -3.96
CA ALA A 51 -2.82 9.80 -3.17
C ALA A 51 -4.05 9.84 -2.26
N GLU A 52 -5.16 9.20 -2.62
CA GLU A 52 -6.39 9.18 -1.81
C GLU A 52 -6.70 7.77 -1.30
N LEU A 53 -7.47 7.65 -0.21
CA LEU A 53 -8.01 6.34 0.23
C LEU A 53 -9.22 5.96 -0.62
N GLN A 54 -10.06 6.95 -0.93
CA GLN A 54 -11.20 6.85 -1.83
C GLN A 54 -11.36 8.20 -2.54
N ASP A 55 -11.45 8.22 -3.86
CA ASP A 55 -11.69 9.47 -4.62
C ASP A 55 -13.19 9.83 -4.70
N ALA A 56 -13.51 10.86 -5.49
CA ALA A 56 -14.88 11.33 -5.67
C ALA A 56 -15.76 10.34 -6.45
N GLU A 57 -15.14 9.57 -7.35
CA GLU A 57 -15.75 8.55 -8.20
C GLU A 57 -15.97 7.23 -7.45
N GLY A 58 -15.28 7.04 -6.33
CA GLY A 58 -15.38 5.88 -5.46
C GLY A 58 -14.31 4.82 -5.72
N ASP A 59 -13.28 5.14 -6.50
CA ASP A 59 -12.12 4.28 -6.68
C ASP A 59 -11.21 4.33 -5.44
N PHE A 60 -10.45 3.27 -5.23
CA PHE A 60 -9.68 3.07 -4.00
C PHE A 60 -8.20 2.83 -4.29
N CYS A 61 -7.33 3.32 -3.40
CA CYS A 61 -5.96 2.80 -3.33
C CYS A 61 -5.95 1.44 -2.61
N THR A 62 -4.78 0.79 -2.52
CA THR A 62 -4.65 -0.53 -1.85
C THR A 62 -5.28 -0.58 -0.46
N LEU A 63 -4.98 0.39 0.42
CA LEU A 63 -5.61 0.45 1.76
C LEU A 63 -7.10 0.77 1.70
N GLY A 64 -7.52 1.65 0.80
CA GLY A 64 -8.92 1.99 0.59
C GLY A 64 -9.79 0.78 0.28
N VAL A 65 -9.30 -0.14 -0.55
CA VAL A 65 -10.01 -1.38 -0.89
C VAL A 65 -10.34 -2.19 0.36
N LEU A 66 -9.34 -2.41 1.23
CA LEU A 66 -9.56 -3.12 2.48
C LEU A 66 -10.46 -2.32 3.44
N GLY A 67 -10.30 -1.01 3.47
CA GLY A 67 -11.07 -0.13 4.34
C GLY A 67 -12.56 -0.14 4.00
N ASN A 68 -12.88 -0.18 2.70
CA ASN A 68 -14.23 -0.35 2.19
C ASN A 68 -14.83 -1.70 2.62
N VAL A 69 -14.09 -2.81 2.47
CA VAL A 69 -14.52 -4.14 2.94
C VAL A 69 -14.76 -4.18 4.45
N ARG A 70 -13.97 -3.42 5.22
CA ARG A 70 -14.11 -3.30 6.69
C ARG A 70 -15.19 -2.31 7.13
N GLY A 71 -15.84 -1.60 6.21
CA GLY A 71 -16.85 -0.59 6.52
C GLY A 71 -16.30 0.63 7.25
N LEU A 72 -15.04 1.01 6.99
CA LEU A 72 -14.43 2.21 7.55
C LEU A 72 -14.97 3.47 6.85
N ASP A 73 -15.14 4.55 7.60
CA ASP A 73 -15.43 5.87 7.03
C ASP A 73 -14.14 6.51 6.48
N LEU A 74 -13.77 6.12 5.26
CA LEU A 74 -12.51 6.52 4.62
C LEU A 74 -12.40 8.03 4.39
N LYS A 75 -13.52 8.73 4.25
CA LYS A 75 -13.54 10.19 4.04
C LYS A 75 -13.22 10.97 5.31
N SER A 76 -13.35 10.34 6.47
CA SER A 76 -12.99 10.93 7.77
C SER A 76 -11.51 10.74 8.14
N ILE A 77 -10.79 9.89 7.41
CA ILE A 77 -9.38 9.57 7.67
C ILE A 77 -8.53 10.43 6.75
N ASP A 78 -7.64 11.24 7.34
CA ASP A 78 -6.64 11.97 6.57
C ASP A 78 -5.65 10.97 5.95
N PRO A 79 -5.58 10.86 4.62
CA PRO A 79 -4.67 9.93 3.96
C PRO A 79 -3.19 10.26 4.20
N GLU A 80 -2.86 11.50 4.56
CA GLU A 80 -1.50 11.96 4.88
C GLU A 80 -1.11 11.72 6.35
N ASP A 81 -2.08 11.47 7.24
CA ASP A 81 -1.84 11.10 8.64
C ASP A 81 -1.63 9.59 8.76
N ARG A 82 -0.37 9.18 8.61
CA ARG A 82 0.07 7.78 8.74
C ARG A 82 -0.40 7.12 10.04
N ASP A 83 -0.38 7.83 11.16
CA ASP A 83 -0.70 7.24 12.46
C ASP A 83 -2.22 7.04 12.60
N ALA A 84 -3.02 7.98 12.09
CA ALA A 84 -4.48 7.83 11.99
C ALA A 84 -4.86 6.66 11.06
N VAL A 85 -4.24 6.57 9.88
CA VAL A 85 -4.43 5.44 8.95
C VAL A 85 -4.07 4.12 9.65
N ALA A 86 -2.90 4.02 10.25
CA ALA A 86 -2.47 2.78 10.92
C ALA A 86 -3.40 2.35 12.06
N ALA A 87 -3.91 3.32 12.84
CA ALA A 87 -4.87 3.08 13.90
C ALA A 87 -6.20 2.54 13.34
N ALA A 88 -6.74 3.15 12.29
CA ALA A 88 -7.98 2.73 11.64
C ALA A 88 -7.90 1.29 11.09
N PHE A 89 -6.75 0.92 10.52
CA PHE A 89 -6.52 -0.44 10.00
C PHE A 89 -6.04 -1.44 11.04
N ASN A 90 -5.85 -1.01 12.29
CA ASN A 90 -5.29 -1.81 13.37
C ASN A 90 -3.97 -2.51 12.97
N ILE A 91 -3.04 -1.74 12.41
CA ILE A 91 -1.67 -2.18 12.06
C ILE A 91 -0.61 -1.24 12.66
N ALA A 92 0.68 -1.56 12.43
CA ALA A 92 1.76 -0.65 12.79
C ALA A 92 1.89 0.47 11.75
N PRO A 93 2.26 1.71 12.14
CA PRO A 93 2.50 2.82 11.21
C PRO A 93 3.50 2.49 10.10
N ALA A 94 4.53 1.70 10.42
CA ALA A 94 5.51 1.24 9.43
C ALA A 94 4.89 0.40 8.31
N LEU A 95 3.90 -0.46 8.62
CA LEU A 95 3.22 -1.25 7.60
C LEU A 95 2.26 -0.40 6.76
N ALA A 96 1.55 0.55 7.39
CA ALA A 96 0.69 1.47 6.66
C ALA A 96 1.50 2.31 5.64
N ALA A 97 2.62 2.88 6.08
CA ALA A 97 3.52 3.64 5.21
C ALA A 97 4.12 2.79 4.08
N GLU A 98 4.56 1.56 4.38
CA GLU A 98 5.10 0.67 3.34
C GLU A 98 4.06 0.39 2.26
N ILE A 99 2.81 0.10 2.63
CA ILE A 99 1.74 -0.16 1.66
C ILE A 99 1.43 1.08 0.82
N VAL A 100 1.44 2.27 1.43
CA VAL A 100 1.23 3.54 0.71
C VAL A 100 2.37 3.81 -0.25
N PHE A 101 3.63 3.65 0.18
CA PHE A 101 4.80 3.81 -0.69
C PHE A 101 4.75 2.84 -1.86
N GLU A 102 4.48 1.56 -1.59
CA GLU A 102 4.34 0.55 -2.63
C GLU A 102 3.20 0.92 -3.59
N ASN A 103 2.05 1.35 -3.11
CA ASN A 103 0.94 1.74 -3.98
C ASN A 103 1.27 2.96 -4.86
N ASP A 104 1.86 4.01 -4.28
CA ASP A 104 1.96 5.33 -4.90
C ASP A 104 3.27 5.54 -5.67
N GLU A 105 4.39 4.99 -5.21
CA GLU A 105 5.73 5.43 -5.61
C GLU A 105 6.54 4.34 -6.33
N ASN A 106 6.33 3.05 -5.99
CA ASN A 106 7.20 1.97 -6.46
C ASN A 106 6.88 1.42 -7.87
N GLY A 107 5.81 1.92 -8.52
CA GLY A 107 5.43 1.52 -9.88
C GLY A 107 6.13 2.32 -11.00
N ASP A 108 6.58 3.53 -10.70
CA ASP A 108 7.14 4.45 -11.68
C ASP A 108 8.63 4.21 -11.88
N HIS A 109 9.11 4.18 -13.13
CA HIS A 109 10.52 4.00 -13.42
C HIS A 109 10.99 4.79 -14.64
N TRP A 110 12.30 5.09 -14.69
CA TRP A 110 12.92 5.70 -15.85
C TRP A 110 13.24 4.63 -16.89
N ASN A 111 12.69 4.76 -18.09
CA ASN A 111 13.03 3.89 -19.20
C ASN A 111 14.16 4.52 -20.03
N TYR A 112 15.38 4.00 -19.88
CA TYR A 112 16.57 4.52 -20.57
C TYR A 112 16.49 4.37 -22.10
N ALA A 113 15.83 3.33 -22.61
CA ALA A 113 15.68 3.12 -24.05
C ALA A 113 14.71 4.15 -24.67
N LEU A 114 13.68 4.56 -23.94
CA LEU A 114 12.69 5.56 -24.37
C LEU A 114 13.04 6.98 -23.94
N GLY A 115 14.06 7.16 -23.10
CA GLY A 115 14.49 8.47 -22.58
C GLY A 115 13.39 9.20 -21.79
N LYS A 116 12.47 8.48 -21.16
CA LYS A 116 11.35 9.07 -20.40
C LYS A 116 10.96 8.24 -19.18
N ARG A 117 10.32 8.91 -18.21
CA ARG A 117 9.62 8.25 -17.10
C ARG A 117 8.37 7.55 -17.62
N ILE A 118 8.20 6.30 -17.23
CA ILE A 118 7.00 5.51 -17.46
C ILE A 118 6.23 5.47 -16.16
N PHE A 119 4.94 5.80 -16.26
CA PHE A 119 4.01 5.78 -15.16
C PHE A 119 3.19 4.50 -15.21
N GLU A 120 3.03 3.87 -14.06
CA GLU A 120 2.21 2.67 -13.94
C GLU A 120 0.72 3.02 -14.09
N THR A 121 0.02 2.28 -14.94
CA THR A 121 -1.44 2.40 -15.07
C THR A 121 -2.15 1.87 -13.80
N PRO A 122 -3.40 2.30 -13.52
CA PRO A 122 -4.18 1.76 -12.40
C PRO A 122 -4.27 0.23 -12.34
N GLU A 123 -4.32 -0.43 -13.50
CA GLU A 123 -4.42 -1.89 -13.63
C GLU A 123 -3.09 -2.61 -13.39
N GLU A 124 -1.99 -2.04 -13.89
CA GLU A 124 -0.65 -2.53 -13.59
C GLU A 124 -0.36 -2.42 -12.09
N ARG A 125 -0.78 -1.30 -11.47
CA ARG A 125 -0.68 -1.10 -10.03
C ARG A 125 -1.44 -2.14 -9.24
N TRP A 126 -2.67 -2.46 -9.63
CA TRP A 126 -3.43 -3.55 -9.01
C TRP A 126 -2.65 -4.87 -9.06
N THR A 127 -2.09 -5.19 -10.23
CA THR A 127 -1.33 -6.44 -10.44
C THR A 127 -0.11 -6.50 -9.53
N ARG A 128 0.71 -5.44 -9.54
CA ARG A 128 1.91 -5.33 -8.71
C ARG A 128 1.59 -5.38 -7.22
N MET A 129 0.56 -4.66 -6.77
CA MET A 129 0.17 -4.67 -5.36
C MET A 129 -0.34 -6.05 -4.93
N ARG A 130 -1.06 -6.77 -5.80
CA ARG A 130 -1.50 -8.14 -5.51
C ARG A 130 -0.32 -9.11 -5.40
N GLU A 131 0.68 -8.98 -6.26
CA GLU A 131 1.93 -9.76 -6.21
C GLU A 131 2.75 -9.41 -4.96
N TRP A 132 2.83 -8.13 -4.60
CA TRP A 132 3.51 -7.66 -3.40
C TRP A 132 2.88 -8.25 -2.13
N VAL A 133 1.55 -8.23 -2.04
CA VAL A 133 0.83 -8.85 -0.92
C VAL A 133 1.14 -10.34 -0.83
N GLU A 134 1.10 -11.06 -1.95
CA GLU A 134 1.41 -12.49 -2.01
C GLU A 134 2.84 -12.77 -1.50
N SER A 135 3.84 -12.02 -1.99
CA SER A 135 5.25 -12.22 -1.64
C SER A 135 5.58 -12.01 -0.14
N ASN A 136 4.68 -11.33 0.57
CA ASN A 136 4.78 -10.99 1.99
C ASN A 136 3.93 -11.91 2.90
N LEU A 137 3.11 -12.80 2.34
CA LEU A 137 2.39 -13.81 3.11
C LEU A 137 3.33 -14.95 3.53
N ASN A 138 3.24 -15.36 4.79
CA ASN A 138 3.97 -16.52 5.29
C ASN A 138 3.51 -17.78 4.55
N GLY A 139 4.47 -18.54 3.98
CA GLY A 139 4.17 -19.74 3.19
C GLY A 139 4.08 -19.49 1.68
N ALA A 140 4.23 -18.24 1.21
CA ALA A 140 4.48 -17.97 -0.19
C ALA A 140 5.81 -18.64 -0.61
N ASN A 141 5.78 -19.44 -1.67
CA ASN A 141 7.00 -20.01 -2.26
C ASN A 141 7.87 -18.85 -2.75
N ARG A 142 8.97 -18.57 -2.05
CA ARG A 142 10.05 -17.70 -2.51
C ARG A 142 11.10 -18.50 -3.24
#